data_AF-A0A1V5X998-F1
#
_entry.id   AF-A0A1V5X998-F1
#
_cell.length_a   1.000
_cell.length_b   1.000
_cell.length_c   1.000
_cell.angle_alpha   90.00
_cell.angle_beta   90.00
_cell.angle_gamma   90.00
#
_symmetry.space_group_name_H-M   'P 1'
#
loop_
_entity.id
_entity.type
_entity.pdbx_description
1 polymer ?
#
loop_
_entity_poly.entity_id
_entity_poly.type
_entity_poly.pdbx_seq_one_letter_code
_entity_poly.pdbx_strand_id
1 'polypeptide(L)'
;MKESDNLDRLDPILGDRDAEPFWRSFAHFSHFVWSGFTFRSFLPLLALIVTVVAVAIGWWDLVDLNQSFDGLLAFLWLFMALLMSWRVQFRRDIVLIVTAIWGGFLIEWWGTTTELWTYFTRERPPPWIIPAWPVAALSTERLAYMLDRAFPPTRARPWWILYALLIPGFIVWMGDFMSPSWHITSSHVVLGIMLGVAVSTKTPRRDVMLFVMGTVLGYGLERWGTTRECWTYYTRETPPWVTAFAHGFASIAFFRATQVCHTIAAMVMGAIRSSRGSSFATSSVVPSSSDTSEQAASLSLRENGSVSLSGG
;
A
#
# COMPACT_ATOMS: atom_id res chain seq x y z
N MET A 1 -0.43 -51.04 -8.92
CA MET A 1 -0.10 -50.03 -9.94
C MET A 1 0.72 -48.96 -9.22
N LYS A 2 1.96 -48.74 -9.67
CA LYS A 2 3.08 -48.18 -8.88
C LYS A 2 2.96 -46.66 -8.66
N GLU A 3 2.82 -46.25 -7.41
CA GLU A 3 2.86 -44.84 -6.96
C GLU A 3 3.71 -44.73 -5.68
N SER A 4 4.97 -45.16 -5.75
CA SER A 4 5.91 -45.07 -4.61
C SER A 4 7.36 -44.69 -4.97
N ASP A 5 7.67 -44.40 -6.25
CA ASP A 5 9.07 -44.22 -6.72
C ASP A 5 9.46 -42.76 -7.03
N ASN A 6 8.81 -41.73 -6.45
CA ASN A 6 9.12 -40.33 -6.81
C ASN A 6 9.30 -39.37 -5.62
N LEU A 7 9.69 -39.90 -4.46
CA LEU A 7 10.06 -39.09 -3.28
C LEU A 7 11.59 -38.98 -3.07
N ASP A 8 12.40 -39.72 -3.84
CA ASP A 8 13.88 -39.68 -3.77
C ASP A 8 14.54 -38.66 -4.72
N ARG A 9 13.73 -37.80 -5.36
CA ARG A 9 14.19 -36.60 -6.09
C ARG A 9 14.00 -35.31 -5.27
N LEU A 10 14.19 -35.40 -3.96
CA LEU A 10 14.45 -34.22 -3.15
C LEU A 10 15.93 -33.89 -3.32
N ASP A 11 16.18 -32.97 -4.26
CA ASP A 11 17.51 -32.48 -4.61
C ASP A 11 18.35 -32.14 -3.37
N PRO A 12 19.68 -32.37 -3.41
CA PRO A 12 20.64 -31.76 -2.50
C PRO A 12 20.82 -30.27 -2.86
N ILE A 13 19.74 -29.48 -2.84
CA ILE A 13 19.79 -28.00 -2.88
C ILE A 13 19.94 -27.47 -1.45
N LEU A 14 20.89 -28.04 -0.73
CA LEU A 14 21.55 -27.44 0.43
C LEU A 14 23.06 -27.53 0.25
N GLY A 15 23.51 -27.48 -1.01
CA GLY A 15 24.89 -27.19 -1.35
C GLY A 15 25.25 -25.82 -0.81
N ASP A 16 26.08 -25.84 0.23
CA ASP A 16 27.04 -24.85 0.66
C ASP A 16 26.82 -23.44 0.10
N ARG A 17 25.75 -22.78 0.56
CA ARG A 17 25.75 -21.32 0.53
C ARG A 17 26.66 -20.92 1.67
N ASP A 18 27.93 -20.74 1.36
CA ASP A 18 28.88 -20.01 2.18
C ASP A 18 28.13 -18.84 2.82
N ALA A 19 27.93 -18.92 4.13
CA ALA A 19 27.20 -17.92 4.87
C ALA A 19 27.99 -16.62 4.76
N GLU A 20 27.63 -15.79 3.79
CA GLU A 20 28.19 -14.45 3.61
C GLU A 20 28.24 -13.78 4.99
N PRO A 21 29.41 -13.33 5.44
CA PRO A 21 29.57 -12.83 6.80
C PRO A 21 28.59 -11.70 7.07
N PHE A 22 27.90 -11.74 8.21
CA PHE A 22 26.83 -10.82 8.62
C PHE A 22 27.14 -9.33 8.35
N TRP A 23 28.40 -8.92 8.46
CA TRP A 23 28.86 -7.56 8.17
C TRP A 23 28.70 -7.13 6.71
N ARG A 24 28.83 -8.04 5.72
CA ARG A 24 28.53 -7.75 4.31
C ARG A 24 27.05 -7.48 4.13
N SER A 25 26.18 -8.29 4.76
CA SER A 25 24.74 -8.04 4.78
C SER A 25 24.38 -6.70 5.41
N PHE A 26 25.07 -6.31 6.50
CA PHE A 26 24.87 -5.01 7.14
C PHE A 26 25.32 -3.84 6.26
N ALA A 27 26.48 -3.91 5.61
CA ALA A 27 26.96 -2.87 4.70
C ALA A 27 26.05 -2.70 3.47
N HIS A 28 25.54 -3.81 2.91
CA HIS A 28 24.56 -3.76 1.84
C HIS A 28 23.23 -3.15 2.31
N PHE A 29 22.77 -3.49 3.51
CA PHE A 29 21.56 -2.92 4.08
C PHE A 29 21.71 -1.42 4.36
N SER A 30 22.82 -0.99 4.95
CA SER A 30 23.07 0.43 5.24
C SER A 30 23.15 1.23 3.94
N HIS A 31 23.89 0.75 2.94
CA HIS A 31 23.93 1.38 1.62
C HIS A 31 22.53 1.44 0.99
N PHE A 32 21.72 0.38 1.13
CA PHE A 32 20.33 0.38 0.68
C PHE A 32 19.48 1.45 1.38
N VAL A 33 19.59 1.59 2.71
CA VAL A 33 18.90 2.63 3.47
C VAL A 33 19.32 4.01 2.98
N TRP A 34 20.62 4.28 2.88
CA TRP A 34 21.11 5.60 2.44
C TRP A 34 20.76 5.93 0.99
N SER A 35 20.78 4.93 0.09
CA SER A 35 20.45 5.11 -1.33
C SER A 35 19.00 5.54 -1.60
N GLY A 36 18.11 5.41 -0.61
CA GLY A 36 16.73 5.86 -0.75
C GLY A 36 16.54 7.36 -0.57
N PHE A 37 17.51 8.08 0.00
CA PHE A 37 17.48 9.53 0.08
C PHE A 37 18.05 10.14 -1.20
N THR A 38 17.20 10.84 -1.95
CA THR A 38 17.56 11.50 -3.22
C THR A 38 17.27 13.00 -3.10
N PHE A 39 17.61 13.80 -4.11
CA PHE A 39 17.23 15.21 -4.12
C PHE A 39 15.70 15.42 -4.00
N ARG A 40 14.89 14.46 -4.46
CA ARG A 40 13.42 14.51 -4.32
C ARG A 40 12.96 14.35 -2.87
N SER A 41 13.79 13.79 -2.01
CA SER A 41 13.53 13.63 -0.57
C SER A 41 13.44 14.96 0.16
N PHE A 42 14.05 16.02 -0.37
CA PHE A 42 13.93 17.36 0.22
C PHE A 42 12.53 17.96 0.11
N LEU A 43 11.75 17.59 -0.93
CA LEU A 43 10.40 18.14 -1.11
C LEU A 43 9.42 17.75 0.00
N PRO A 44 9.21 16.46 0.35
CA PRO A 44 8.30 16.10 1.43
C PRO A 44 8.82 16.60 2.79
N LEU A 45 10.14 16.62 3.01
CA LEU A 45 10.70 17.17 4.24
C LEU A 45 10.40 18.67 4.38
N LEU A 46 10.63 19.44 3.32
CA LEU A 46 10.31 20.86 3.28
C LEU A 46 8.80 21.10 3.47
N ALA A 47 7.96 20.35 2.76
CA ALA A 47 6.51 20.45 2.90
C ALA A 47 6.07 20.15 4.35
N LEU A 48 6.62 19.12 4.96
CA LEU A 48 6.33 18.74 6.34
C LEU A 48 6.78 19.83 7.33
N ILE A 49 7.98 20.40 7.17
CA ILE A 49 8.48 21.51 7.99
C ILE A 49 7.54 22.73 7.86
N VAL A 50 7.17 23.10 6.63
CA VAL A 50 6.22 24.20 6.39
C VAL A 50 4.88 23.92 7.05
N THR A 51 4.36 22.70 6.96
CA THR A 51 3.11 22.31 7.64
C THR A 51 3.22 22.41 9.15
N VAL A 52 4.30 21.90 9.77
CA VAL A 52 4.50 22.00 11.22
C VAL A 52 4.59 23.44 11.68
N VAL A 53 5.37 24.26 10.97
CA VAL A 53 5.52 25.67 11.32
C VAL A 53 4.17 26.37 11.20
N ALA A 54 3.39 26.10 10.15
CA ALA A 54 2.05 26.66 9.99
C ALA A 54 1.10 26.22 11.12
N VAL A 55 1.12 24.95 11.52
CA VAL A 55 0.32 24.44 12.65
C VAL A 55 0.77 25.07 13.97
N ALA A 56 2.08 25.12 14.23
CA ALA A 56 2.62 25.72 15.45
C ALA A 56 2.29 27.21 15.57
N ILE A 57 2.28 27.96 14.46
CA ILE A 57 1.85 29.36 14.43
C ILE A 57 0.33 29.45 14.65
N GLY A 58 -0.46 28.63 13.95
CA GLY A 58 -1.92 28.67 14.04
C GLY A 58 -2.47 28.23 15.40
N TRP A 59 -1.72 27.42 16.14
CA TRP A 59 -2.08 26.87 17.44
C TRP A 59 -1.15 27.37 18.55
N TRP A 60 -0.47 28.51 18.34
CA TRP A 60 0.54 29.03 19.26
C TRP A 60 0.04 29.14 20.71
N ASP A 61 -1.22 29.56 20.89
CA ASP A 61 -1.85 29.68 22.21
C ASP A 61 -2.03 28.34 22.95
N LEU A 62 -1.95 27.23 22.22
CA LEU A 62 -2.04 25.86 22.75
C LEU A 62 -0.66 25.19 22.87
N VAL A 63 0.39 25.83 22.36
CA VAL A 63 1.78 25.35 22.51
C VAL A 63 2.33 25.86 23.84
N ASP A 64 2.23 25.04 24.88
CA ASP A 64 2.89 25.32 26.15
C ASP A 64 4.38 24.97 26.08
N LEU A 65 5.24 25.98 25.90
CA LEU A 65 6.69 25.81 25.88
C LEU A 65 7.27 25.39 27.25
N ASN A 66 6.48 25.48 28.33
CA ASN A 66 6.90 25.03 29.66
C ASN A 66 6.58 23.55 29.89
N GLN A 67 5.82 22.90 29.00
CA GLN A 67 5.61 21.46 29.08
C GLN A 67 6.93 20.71 28.87
N SER A 68 7.08 19.61 29.61
CA SER A 68 8.24 18.74 29.45
C SER A 68 8.29 18.16 28.04
N PHE A 69 9.46 18.23 27.42
CA PHE A 69 9.71 17.67 26.10
C PHE A 69 9.26 16.21 26.00
N ASP A 70 8.33 15.91 25.10
CA ASP A 70 7.85 14.55 24.86
C ASP A 70 8.80 13.82 23.89
N GLY A 71 9.78 13.13 24.47
CA GLY A 71 10.76 12.37 23.69
C GLY A 71 10.17 11.26 22.82
N LEU A 72 9.03 10.68 23.21
CA LEU A 72 8.37 9.65 22.41
C LEU A 72 7.72 10.28 21.16
N LEU A 73 7.02 11.40 21.32
CA LEU A 73 6.47 12.15 20.19
C LEU A 73 7.57 12.58 19.23
N ALA A 74 8.62 13.21 19.76
CA ALA A 74 9.74 13.69 18.95
C ALA A 74 10.41 12.56 18.17
N PHE A 75 10.61 11.40 18.82
CA PHE A 75 11.15 10.20 18.15
C PHE A 75 10.23 9.71 17.03
N LEU A 76 8.93 9.48 17.30
CA LEU A 76 7.98 8.99 16.29
C LEU A 76 7.88 9.96 15.11
N TRP A 77 7.86 11.26 15.41
CA TRP A 77 7.73 12.30 14.42
C TRP A 77 8.97 12.38 13.52
N LEU A 78 10.17 12.44 14.11
CA LEU A 78 11.43 12.40 13.36
C LEU A 78 11.55 11.11 12.54
N PHE A 79 11.20 9.98 13.13
CA PHE A 79 11.25 8.67 12.48
C PHE A 79 10.35 8.61 11.24
N MET A 80 9.08 9.02 11.38
CA MET A 80 8.14 9.06 10.24
C MET A 80 8.55 10.12 9.20
N ALA A 81 9.07 11.28 9.61
CA ALA A 81 9.57 12.30 8.70
C ALA A 81 10.72 11.78 7.81
N LEU A 82 11.67 11.04 8.41
CA LEU A 82 12.75 10.38 7.69
C LEU A 82 12.22 9.32 6.72
N LEU A 83 11.27 8.50 7.15
CA LEU A 83 10.65 7.46 6.30
C LEU A 83 9.86 8.05 5.13
N MET A 84 9.07 9.10 5.35
CA MET A 84 8.35 9.79 4.27
C MET A 84 9.30 10.38 3.23
N SER A 85 10.45 10.86 3.68
CA SER A 85 11.51 11.39 2.82
C SER A 85 12.29 10.28 2.10
N TRP A 86 12.15 9.02 2.52
CA TRP A 86 12.84 7.90 1.92
C TRP A 86 12.10 7.34 0.70
N ARG A 87 12.81 7.19 -0.43
CA ARG A 87 12.32 6.61 -1.69
C ARG A 87 11.03 7.23 -2.23
N VAL A 88 10.96 8.55 -2.27
CA VAL A 88 9.81 9.31 -2.76
C VAL A 88 9.45 8.92 -4.21
N GLN A 89 8.21 8.49 -4.41
CA GLN A 89 7.63 8.11 -5.70
C GLN A 89 6.30 8.83 -5.89
N PHE A 90 6.35 10.11 -6.27
CA PHE A 90 5.20 11.02 -6.36
C PHE A 90 3.91 10.38 -6.93
N ARG A 91 4.00 9.69 -8.08
CA ARG A 91 2.83 9.08 -8.72
C ARG A 91 2.14 8.00 -7.88
N ARG A 92 2.92 7.22 -7.15
CA ARG A 92 2.42 6.15 -6.28
C ARG A 92 1.98 6.73 -4.94
N ASP A 93 2.82 7.60 -4.38
CA ASP A 93 2.61 8.18 -3.06
C ASP A 93 1.37 9.07 -3.03
N ILE A 94 1.07 9.84 -4.09
CA ILE A 94 -0.13 10.69 -4.12
C ILE A 94 -1.42 9.88 -4.07
N VAL A 95 -1.47 8.73 -4.76
CA VAL A 95 -2.64 7.84 -4.72
C VAL A 95 -2.80 7.25 -3.32
N LEU A 96 -1.70 6.81 -2.70
CA LEU A 96 -1.72 6.34 -1.32
C LEU A 96 -2.14 7.43 -0.33
N ILE A 97 -1.65 8.67 -0.49
CA ILE A 97 -2.06 9.82 0.33
C ILE A 97 -3.57 10.03 0.23
N VAL A 98 -4.12 10.11 -0.99
CA VAL A 98 -5.57 10.30 -1.18
C VAL A 98 -6.35 9.13 -0.58
N THR A 99 -5.91 7.89 -0.83
CA THR A 99 -6.53 6.70 -0.23
C THR A 99 -6.50 6.75 1.30
N ALA A 100 -5.39 7.14 1.91
CA ALA A 100 -5.22 7.21 3.35
C ALA A 100 -6.03 8.36 3.99
N ILE A 101 -6.22 9.49 3.29
CA ILE A 101 -7.12 10.57 3.75
C ILE A 101 -8.55 10.04 3.86
N TRP A 102 -9.08 9.42 2.80
CA TRP A 102 -10.46 8.92 2.79
C TRP A 102 -10.66 7.72 3.71
N GLY A 103 -9.69 6.79 3.70
CA GLY A 103 -9.72 5.62 4.57
C GLY A 103 -9.57 5.99 6.04
N GLY A 104 -8.67 6.92 6.36
CA GLY A 104 -8.52 7.49 7.70
C GLY A 104 -9.78 8.20 8.16
N PHE A 105 -10.36 9.08 7.33
CA PHE A 105 -11.66 9.71 7.61
C PHE A 105 -12.74 8.67 7.95
N LEU A 106 -12.85 7.60 7.17
CA LEU A 106 -13.84 6.55 7.40
C LEU A 106 -13.61 5.84 8.75
N ILE A 107 -12.36 5.51 9.08
CA ILE A 107 -12.00 4.87 10.36
C ILE A 107 -12.32 5.79 11.53
N GLU A 108 -11.94 7.06 11.46
CA GLU A 108 -12.20 8.04 12.50
C GLU A 108 -13.68 8.32 12.68
N TRP A 109 -14.42 8.48 11.57
CA TRP A 109 -15.85 8.66 11.60
C TRP A 109 -16.53 7.46 12.27
N TRP A 110 -16.15 6.25 11.87
CA TRP A 110 -16.71 5.03 12.44
C TRP A 110 -16.40 4.89 13.93
N GLY A 111 -15.14 5.01 14.34
CA GLY A 111 -14.73 4.80 15.73
C GLY A 111 -15.30 5.81 16.71
N THR A 112 -15.28 7.09 16.33
CA THR A 112 -15.80 8.16 17.20
C THR A 112 -17.32 8.20 17.23
N THR A 113 -18.01 7.84 16.14
CA THR A 113 -19.48 7.74 16.12
C THR A 113 -19.97 6.54 16.91
N THR A 114 -19.21 5.44 16.92
CA THR A 114 -19.53 4.22 17.69
C THR A 114 -19.03 4.26 19.13
N GLU A 115 -18.36 5.36 19.53
CA GLU A 115 -17.78 5.56 20.86
C GLU A 115 -16.79 4.46 21.28
N LEU A 116 -16.17 3.78 20.31
CA LEU A 116 -15.07 2.85 20.57
C LEU A 116 -13.84 3.60 21.11
N TRP A 117 -13.66 4.84 20.66
CA TRP A 117 -12.74 5.81 21.26
C TRP A 117 -13.32 7.22 21.24
N THR A 118 -12.82 8.06 22.15
CA THR A 118 -13.15 9.48 22.22
C THR A 118 -11.87 10.31 22.30
N TYR A 119 -11.83 11.41 21.54
CA TYR A 119 -10.76 12.41 21.61
C TYR A 119 -11.03 13.42 22.72
N PHE A 120 -9.96 14.03 23.25
CA PHE A 120 -10.07 15.13 24.22
C PHE A 120 -10.86 16.33 23.69
N THR A 121 -10.84 16.57 22.36
CA THR A 121 -11.63 17.63 21.70
C THR A 121 -13.11 17.30 21.55
N ARG A 122 -13.51 16.04 21.76
CA ARG A 122 -14.87 15.50 21.54
C ARG A 122 -15.42 15.62 20.11
N GLU A 123 -14.58 15.97 19.13
CA GLU A 123 -14.96 16.04 17.72
C GLU A 123 -15.18 14.65 17.10
N ARG A 124 -16.08 14.55 16.11
CA ARG A 124 -16.46 13.27 15.45
C ARG A 124 -16.70 13.45 13.94
N PRO A 125 -15.79 13.04 13.04
CA PRO A 125 -14.37 12.76 13.28
C PRO A 125 -13.58 14.05 13.55
N PRO A 126 -12.42 14.00 14.23
CA PRO A 126 -11.57 15.16 14.41
C PRO A 126 -10.87 15.54 13.10
N PRO A 127 -11.01 16.78 12.60
CA PRO A 127 -10.36 17.18 11.34
C PRO A 127 -8.83 17.11 11.41
N TRP A 128 -8.26 17.34 12.60
CA TRP A 128 -6.83 17.47 12.82
C TRP A 128 -6.06 16.14 12.79
N ILE A 129 -6.72 15.00 13.04
CA ILE A 129 -6.05 13.68 12.98
C ILE A 129 -6.00 13.14 11.55
N ILE A 130 -6.90 13.56 10.67
CA ILE A 130 -6.99 13.06 9.28
C ILE A 130 -5.67 13.21 8.50
N PRO A 131 -4.95 14.35 8.57
CA PRO A 131 -3.64 14.49 7.93
C PRO A 131 -2.55 13.53 8.45
N ALA A 132 -2.70 12.96 9.66
CA ALA A 132 -1.74 11.99 10.20
C ALA A 132 -1.83 10.62 9.51
N TRP A 133 -2.99 10.25 8.98
CA TRP A 133 -3.20 8.96 8.29
C TRP A 133 -2.29 8.77 7.07
N PRO A 134 -2.14 9.75 6.15
CA PRO A 134 -1.14 9.68 5.07
C PRO A 134 0.30 9.50 5.54
N VAL A 135 0.69 10.18 6.63
CA VAL A 135 2.04 10.09 7.22
C VAL A 135 2.31 8.66 7.69
N ALA A 136 1.37 8.09 8.45
CA ALA A 136 1.46 6.72 8.93
C ALA A 136 1.45 5.71 7.76
N ALA A 137 0.56 5.88 6.77
CA ALA A 137 0.45 4.98 5.63
C ALA A 137 1.74 4.93 4.79
N LEU A 138 2.34 6.08 4.48
CA LEU A 138 3.61 6.16 3.76
C LEU A 138 4.74 5.53 4.57
N SER A 139 4.83 5.85 5.86
CA SER A 139 5.85 5.31 6.76
C SER A 139 5.77 3.78 6.85
N THR A 140 4.58 3.23 7.02
CA THR A 140 4.36 1.77 7.01
C THR A 140 4.71 1.16 5.66
N GLU A 141 4.37 1.79 4.53
CA GLU A 141 4.72 1.27 3.20
C GLU A 141 6.24 1.12 3.03
N ARG A 142 7.01 2.11 3.51
CA ARG A 142 8.47 2.11 3.49
C ARG A 142 9.04 1.05 4.42
N LEU A 143 8.56 0.98 5.66
CA LEU A 143 8.98 -0.03 6.62
C LEU A 143 8.72 -1.44 6.11
N ALA A 144 7.51 -1.70 5.59
CA ALA A 144 7.16 -2.99 5.01
C ALA A 144 8.04 -3.33 3.80
N TYR A 145 8.47 -2.33 3.03
CA TYR A 145 9.40 -2.53 1.91
C TYR A 145 10.82 -2.83 2.40
N MET A 146 11.31 -2.14 3.43
CA MET A 146 12.60 -2.45 4.07
C MET A 146 12.60 -3.86 4.65
N LEU A 147 11.52 -4.25 5.35
CA LEU A 147 11.34 -5.57 5.91
C LEU A 147 11.31 -6.64 4.82
N ASP A 148 10.55 -6.41 3.74
CA ASP A 148 10.50 -7.32 2.60
C ASP A 148 11.87 -7.56 1.96
N ARG A 149 12.73 -6.53 1.94
CA ARG A 149 14.11 -6.61 1.43
C ARG A 149 15.09 -7.25 2.40
N ALA A 150 14.82 -7.19 3.71
CA ALA A 150 15.63 -7.86 4.71
C ALA A 150 15.46 -9.39 4.66
N PHE A 151 14.33 -9.89 4.16
CA PHE A 151 14.09 -11.32 4.00
C PHE A 151 14.34 -11.79 2.57
N PRO A 152 15.02 -12.93 2.36
CA PRO A 152 15.17 -13.49 1.03
C PRO A 152 13.79 -13.83 0.42
N PRO A 153 13.67 -13.85 -0.92
CA PRO A 153 12.48 -14.38 -1.56
C PRO A 153 12.33 -15.85 -1.15
N THR A 154 11.23 -16.17 -0.48
CA THR A 154 10.92 -17.53 -0.02
C THR A 154 9.71 -18.07 -0.78
N ARG A 155 9.47 -19.39 -0.66
CA ARG A 155 8.30 -20.05 -1.26
C ARG A 155 7.00 -19.37 -0.79
N ALA A 156 5.97 -19.39 -1.64
CA ALA A 156 4.70 -18.71 -1.35
C ALA A 156 3.91 -19.35 -0.19
N ARG A 157 4.00 -20.67 0.01
CA ARG A 157 3.20 -21.44 0.98
C ARG A 157 3.29 -20.92 2.43
N PRO A 158 4.46 -20.68 3.04
CA PRO A 158 4.52 -20.15 4.41
C PRO A 158 3.83 -18.79 4.57
N TRP A 159 3.91 -17.91 3.57
CA TRP A 159 3.22 -16.61 3.63
C TRP A 159 1.71 -16.75 3.57
N TRP A 160 1.20 -17.69 2.80
CA TRP A 160 -0.23 -18.00 2.79
C TRP A 160 -0.72 -18.54 4.13
N ILE A 161 0.04 -19.44 4.76
CA ILE A 161 -0.30 -19.96 6.10
C ILE A 161 -0.31 -18.80 7.11
N LEU A 162 0.75 -17.99 7.11
CA LEU A 162 0.87 -16.87 8.04
C LEU A 162 -0.25 -15.83 7.81
N TYR A 163 -0.57 -15.52 6.56
CA TYR A 163 -1.70 -14.65 6.21
C TYR A 163 -3.04 -15.22 6.68
N ALA A 164 -3.29 -16.51 6.42
CA ALA A 164 -4.53 -17.19 6.78
C ALA A 164 -4.73 -17.37 8.29
N LEU A 165 -3.66 -17.31 9.09
CA LEU A 165 -3.73 -17.28 10.54
C LEU A 165 -3.89 -15.85 11.07
N LEU A 166 -3.01 -14.94 10.66
CA LEU A 166 -2.96 -13.58 11.21
C LEU A 166 -4.21 -12.77 10.88
N ILE A 167 -4.65 -12.77 9.62
CA ILE A 167 -5.68 -11.85 9.17
C ILE A 167 -7.08 -12.27 9.66
N PRO A 168 -7.54 -13.52 9.46
CA PRO A 168 -8.79 -13.98 10.06
C PRO A 168 -8.76 -13.93 11.59
N GLY A 169 -7.64 -14.30 12.22
CA GLY A 169 -7.49 -14.23 13.67
C GLY A 169 -7.66 -12.81 14.20
N PHE A 170 -7.05 -11.82 13.52
CA PHE A 170 -7.25 -10.42 13.85
C PHE A 170 -8.69 -9.96 13.64
N ILE A 171 -9.37 -10.36 12.56
CA ILE A 171 -10.78 -9.98 12.32
C ILE A 171 -11.69 -10.49 13.43
N VAL A 172 -11.50 -11.73 13.89
CA VAL A 172 -12.26 -12.29 15.02
C VAL A 172 -12.01 -11.47 16.29
N TRP A 173 -10.74 -11.17 16.59
CA TRP A 173 -10.39 -10.38 17.77
C TRP A 173 -10.91 -8.93 17.70
N MET A 174 -10.86 -8.31 16.52
CA MET A 174 -11.44 -7.00 16.27
C MET A 174 -12.96 -7.03 16.43
N GLY A 175 -13.62 -8.11 15.99
CA GLY A 175 -15.05 -8.31 16.18
C GLY A 175 -15.45 -8.31 17.66
N ASP A 176 -14.68 -8.98 18.51
CA ASP A 176 -14.87 -8.98 19.97
C ASP A 176 -14.66 -7.58 20.56
N PHE A 177 -13.59 -6.87 20.16
CA PHE A 177 -13.36 -5.48 20.55
C PHE A 177 -14.49 -4.54 20.10
N MET A 178 -15.12 -4.82 18.97
CA MET A 178 -16.26 -4.06 18.44
C MET A 178 -17.61 -4.47 19.05
N SER A 179 -17.66 -5.46 19.95
CA SER A 179 -18.91 -5.98 20.51
C SER A 179 -19.85 -4.93 21.11
N PRO A 180 -19.38 -3.86 21.79
CA PRO A 180 -20.28 -2.82 22.28
C PRO A 180 -21.03 -2.07 21.17
N SER A 181 -20.45 -2.01 19.96
CA SER A 181 -20.98 -1.25 18.82
C SER A 181 -21.63 -2.14 17.76
N TRP A 182 -21.88 -3.43 18.03
CA TRP A 182 -22.52 -4.33 17.06
C TRP A 182 -23.93 -3.90 16.66
N HIS A 183 -24.65 -3.18 17.52
CA HIS A 183 -25.98 -2.68 17.19
C HIS A 183 -25.96 -1.49 16.19
N ILE A 184 -24.78 -0.95 15.88
CA ILE A 184 -24.61 0.22 15.01
C ILE A 184 -24.27 -0.24 13.58
N THR A 185 -25.01 0.26 12.59
CA THR A 185 -24.86 -0.15 11.16
C THR A 185 -23.45 0.06 10.62
N SER A 186 -22.75 1.13 11.02
CA SER A 186 -21.39 1.42 10.56
C SER A 186 -20.39 0.34 10.95
N SER A 187 -20.57 -0.34 12.09
CA SER A 187 -19.73 -1.47 12.51
C SER A 187 -19.84 -2.66 11.56
N HIS A 188 -21.05 -2.94 11.05
CA HIS A 188 -21.25 -3.98 10.04
C HIS A 188 -20.61 -3.63 8.70
N VAL A 189 -20.68 -2.35 8.30
CA VAL A 189 -20.03 -1.87 7.06
C VAL A 189 -18.52 -2.05 7.17
N VAL A 190 -17.90 -1.64 8.29
CA VAL A 190 -16.46 -1.81 8.51
C VAL A 190 -16.07 -3.29 8.53
N LEU A 191 -16.82 -4.14 9.23
CA LEU A 191 -16.57 -5.58 9.23
C LEU A 191 -16.68 -6.19 7.82
N GLY A 192 -17.67 -5.77 7.03
CA GLY A 192 -17.80 -6.18 5.63
C GLY A 192 -16.60 -5.75 4.77
N ILE A 193 -16.11 -4.53 4.95
CA ILE A 193 -14.88 -4.05 4.30
C ILE A 193 -13.67 -4.89 4.73
N MET A 194 -13.53 -5.19 6.02
CA MET A 194 -12.45 -6.03 6.53
C MET A 194 -12.49 -7.43 5.91
N LEU A 195 -13.66 -8.06 5.82
CA LEU A 195 -13.81 -9.35 5.16
C LEU A 195 -13.47 -9.27 3.66
N GLY A 196 -13.91 -8.22 2.97
CA GLY A 196 -13.53 -7.96 1.58
C GLY A 196 -12.01 -7.81 1.39
N VAL A 197 -11.35 -7.11 2.33
CA VAL A 197 -9.89 -6.99 2.42
C VAL A 197 -9.23 -8.29 2.92
N ALA A 198 -9.91 -9.23 3.54
CA ALA A 198 -9.30 -10.53 3.83
C ALA A 198 -9.28 -11.40 2.57
N VAL A 199 -10.40 -11.48 1.84
CA VAL A 199 -10.56 -12.44 0.73
C VAL A 199 -9.89 -12.00 -0.57
N SER A 200 -9.66 -10.70 -0.78
CA SER A 200 -9.10 -10.18 -2.04
C SER A 200 -7.56 -10.27 -2.15
N THR A 201 -6.88 -11.05 -1.30
CA THR A 201 -5.40 -11.07 -1.30
C THR A 201 -4.85 -11.73 -2.56
N LYS A 202 -3.86 -11.08 -3.17
CA LYS A 202 -3.06 -11.64 -4.26
C LYS A 202 -1.58 -11.79 -3.90
N THR A 203 -1.16 -11.15 -2.81
CA THR A 203 0.24 -11.01 -2.41
C THR A 203 0.37 -11.16 -0.89
N PRO A 204 0.17 -12.37 -0.34
CA PRO A 204 0.10 -12.59 1.11
C PRO A 204 1.38 -12.17 1.82
N ARG A 205 2.56 -12.34 1.19
CA ARG A 205 3.82 -11.86 1.73
C ARG A 205 3.80 -10.35 1.97
N ARG A 206 3.37 -9.56 0.98
CA ARG A 206 3.30 -8.11 1.09
C ARG A 206 2.31 -7.68 2.17
N ASP A 207 1.15 -8.35 2.21
CA ASP A 207 0.12 -8.03 3.20
C ASP A 207 0.59 -8.33 4.62
N VAL A 208 1.28 -9.46 4.84
CA VAL A 208 1.89 -9.77 6.14
C VAL A 208 2.95 -8.73 6.53
N MET A 209 3.80 -8.29 5.60
CA MET A 209 4.79 -7.24 5.89
C MET A 209 4.15 -5.91 6.26
N LEU A 210 3.07 -5.53 5.56
CA LEU A 210 2.28 -4.34 5.88
C LEU A 210 1.61 -4.48 7.24
N PHE A 211 1.04 -5.65 7.54
CA PHE A 211 0.40 -5.93 8.81
C PHE A 211 1.38 -5.82 9.98
N VAL A 212 2.53 -6.50 9.89
CA VAL A 212 3.56 -6.49 10.93
C VAL A 212 4.10 -5.08 11.12
N MET A 213 4.51 -4.40 10.04
CA MET A 213 5.11 -3.08 10.18
C MET A 213 4.11 -1.99 10.58
N GLY A 214 2.86 -2.09 10.12
CA GLY A 214 1.79 -1.21 10.55
C GLY A 214 1.43 -1.45 12.02
N THR A 215 1.50 -2.70 12.51
CA THR A 215 1.30 -3.01 13.93
C THR A 215 2.42 -2.42 14.80
N VAL A 216 3.67 -2.54 14.37
CA VAL A 216 4.82 -1.98 15.10
C VAL A 216 4.75 -0.45 15.17
N LEU A 217 4.50 0.22 14.04
CA LEU A 217 4.34 1.68 14.02
C LEU A 217 3.09 2.10 14.81
N GLY A 218 1.98 1.39 14.61
CA GLY A 218 0.71 1.60 15.30
C GLY A 218 0.85 1.50 16.81
N TYR A 219 1.57 0.51 17.33
CA TYR A 219 1.85 0.39 18.76
C TYR A 219 2.53 1.65 19.32
N GLY A 220 3.51 2.21 18.61
CA GLY A 220 4.17 3.45 19.00
C GLY A 220 3.20 4.64 19.04
N LEU A 221 2.39 4.80 17.98
CA LEU A 221 1.39 5.87 17.88
C LEU A 221 0.30 5.76 18.95
N GLU A 222 -0.21 4.55 19.17
CA GLU A 222 -1.23 4.26 20.20
C GLU A 222 -0.67 4.47 21.59
N ARG A 223 0.55 3.99 21.87
CA ARG A 223 1.21 4.21 23.16
C ARG A 223 1.37 5.70 23.43
N TRP A 224 1.79 6.47 22.43
CA TRP A 224 1.88 7.92 22.57
C TRP A 224 0.51 8.54 22.83
N GLY A 225 -0.47 8.36 21.93
CA GLY A 225 -1.76 9.03 22.03
C GLY A 225 -2.54 8.68 23.29
N THR A 226 -2.58 7.40 23.66
CA THR A 226 -3.34 6.95 24.84
C THR A 226 -2.69 7.33 26.17
N THR A 227 -1.35 7.42 26.24
CA THR A 227 -0.67 7.85 27.49
C THR A 227 -0.71 9.35 27.72
N ARG A 228 -1.06 10.15 26.72
CA ARG A 228 -1.28 11.60 26.82
C ARG A 228 -2.76 11.96 26.73
N GLU A 229 -3.63 10.96 26.78
CA GLU A 229 -5.09 11.13 26.69
C GLU A 229 -5.55 11.91 25.45
N CYS A 230 -4.75 11.89 24.37
CA CYS A 230 -5.16 12.47 23.09
C CYS A 230 -6.42 11.77 22.57
N TRP A 231 -6.50 10.46 22.78
CA TRP A 231 -7.73 9.69 22.69
C TRP A 231 -7.75 8.62 23.77
N THR A 232 -8.95 8.20 24.16
CA THR A 232 -9.19 7.14 25.14
C THR A 232 -10.15 6.14 24.55
N TYR A 233 -9.79 4.85 24.60
CA TYR A 233 -10.67 3.75 24.21
C TYR A 233 -11.64 3.40 25.33
N TYR A 234 -12.80 2.82 24.97
CA TYR A 234 -13.78 2.36 25.95
C TYR A 234 -13.20 1.34 26.95
N THR A 235 -12.17 0.58 26.56
CA THR A 235 -11.46 -0.39 27.40
C THR A 235 -10.53 0.26 28.43
N ARG A 236 -10.16 1.54 28.24
CA ARG A 236 -9.19 2.30 29.05
C ARG A 236 -7.77 1.72 29.10
N GLU A 237 -7.42 0.80 28.20
CA GLU A 237 -6.06 0.27 28.07
C GLU A 237 -5.10 1.27 27.40
N THR A 238 -3.80 1.20 27.70
CA THR A 238 -2.78 2.14 27.18
C THR A 238 -1.49 1.44 26.69
N PRO A 239 -1.34 1.13 25.40
CA PRO A 239 -2.37 1.06 24.37
C PRO A 239 -3.12 -0.28 24.41
N PRO A 240 -4.37 -0.35 23.93
CA PRO A 240 -5.00 -1.63 23.63
C PRO A 240 -4.25 -2.31 22.48
N TRP A 241 -3.90 -3.58 22.62
CA TRP A 241 -3.14 -4.27 21.56
C TRP A 241 -3.93 -4.37 20.26
N VAL A 242 -5.24 -4.64 20.34
CA VAL A 242 -6.11 -4.75 19.16
C VAL A 242 -6.08 -3.50 18.27
N THR A 243 -5.89 -2.31 18.86
CA THR A 243 -5.84 -1.05 18.10
C THR A 243 -4.51 -0.89 17.39
N ALA A 244 -3.40 -1.32 18.01
CA ALA A 244 -2.11 -1.42 17.32
C ALA A 244 -2.19 -2.37 16.10
N PHE A 245 -2.79 -3.56 16.26
CA PHE A 245 -3.01 -4.48 15.14
C PHE A 245 -3.96 -3.93 14.07
N ALA A 246 -4.92 -3.08 14.46
CA ALA A 246 -5.80 -2.38 13.52
C ALA A 246 -5.04 -1.44 12.58
N HIS A 247 -3.95 -0.79 13.02
CA HIS A 247 -3.05 -0.04 12.12
C HIS A 247 -2.37 -0.95 11.09
N GLY A 248 -1.96 -2.15 11.51
CA GLY A 248 -1.47 -3.20 10.62
C GLY A 248 -2.47 -3.56 9.52
N PHE A 249 -3.72 -3.82 9.92
CA PHE A 249 -4.78 -4.15 8.97
C PHE A 249 -5.16 -2.97 8.06
N ALA A 250 -5.28 -1.76 8.61
CA ALA A 250 -5.55 -0.54 7.85
C ALA A 250 -4.50 -0.32 6.76
N SER A 251 -3.24 -0.65 7.03
CA SER A 251 -2.15 -0.58 6.05
C SER A 251 -2.35 -1.53 4.87
N ILE A 252 -2.90 -2.73 5.10
CA ILE A 252 -3.31 -3.64 4.00
C ILE A 252 -4.48 -3.02 3.22
N ALA A 253 -5.49 -2.51 3.92
CA ALA A 253 -6.68 -1.94 3.30
C ALA A 253 -6.33 -0.76 2.38
N PHE A 254 -5.48 0.17 2.84
CA PHE A 254 -5.02 1.30 2.03
C PHE A 254 -4.22 0.85 0.82
N PHE A 255 -3.31 -0.12 0.98
CA PHE A 255 -2.54 -0.65 -0.14
C PHE A 255 -3.46 -1.23 -1.24
N ARG A 256 -4.50 -1.98 -0.86
CA ARG A 256 -5.44 -2.55 -1.81
C ARG A 256 -6.33 -1.52 -2.46
N ALA A 257 -6.84 -0.57 -1.69
CA ALA A 257 -7.62 0.53 -2.24
C ALA A 257 -6.78 1.34 -3.25
N THR A 258 -5.49 1.57 -2.99
CA THR A 258 -4.56 2.16 -3.96
C THR A 258 -4.43 1.32 -5.25
N GLN A 259 -4.36 -0.02 -5.16
CA GLN A 259 -4.34 -0.90 -6.34
C GLN A 259 -5.63 -0.80 -7.17
N VAL A 260 -6.79 -0.74 -6.50
CA VAL A 260 -8.08 -0.55 -7.16
C VAL A 260 -8.13 0.81 -7.86
N CYS A 261 -7.71 1.89 -7.20
CA CYS A 261 -7.63 3.22 -7.81
C CYS A 261 -6.75 3.23 -9.07
N HIS A 262 -5.59 2.56 -9.04
CA HIS A 262 -4.74 2.43 -10.24
C HIS A 262 -5.42 1.67 -11.38
N THR A 263 -6.15 0.60 -11.06
CA THR A 263 -6.88 -0.21 -12.05
C THR A 263 -7.99 0.62 -12.70
N ILE A 264 -8.77 1.33 -11.91
CA ILE A 264 -9.85 2.21 -12.40
C ILE A 264 -9.27 3.34 -13.26
N ALA A 265 -8.21 4.00 -12.79
CA ALA A 265 -7.56 5.07 -13.54
C ALA A 265 -7.05 4.59 -14.92
N ALA A 266 -6.47 3.39 -14.98
CA ALA A 266 -6.02 2.79 -16.23
C ALA A 266 -7.19 2.50 -17.20
N MET A 267 -8.29 1.95 -16.68
CA MET A 267 -9.50 1.69 -17.48
C MET A 267 -10.08 3.01 -18.06
N VAL A 268 -10.19 4.05 -17.24
CA VAL A 268 -10.71 5.36 -17.66
C VAL A 268 -9.82 6.00 -18.72
N MET A 269 -8.50 6.01 -18.52
CA MET A 269 -7.56 6.55 -19.52
C MET A 269 -7.60 5.76 -20.84
N GLY A 270 -7.78 4.44 -20.78
CA GLY A 270 -7.98 3.60 -21.96
C GLY A 270 -9.22 3.99 -22.76
N ALA A 271 -10.37 4.16 -22.08
CA ALA A 271 -11.63 4.56 -22.69
C ALA A 271 -11.57 5.97 -23.33
N ILE A 272 -10.86 6.91 -22.71
CA ILE A 272 -10.65 8.26 -23.27
C ILE A 272 -9.76 8.21 -24.52
N ARG A 273 -8.76 7.32 -24.56
CA ARG A 273 -7.87 7.19 -25.72
C ARG A 273 -8.58 6.54 -26.91
N SER A 274 -9.44 5.55 -26.68
CA SER A 274 -10.21 4.91 -27.75
C SER A 274 -11.21 5.86 -28.39
N SER A 275 -11.86 6.76 -27.63
CA SER A 275 -12.82 7.72 -28.18
C SER A 275 -12.17 8.81 -29.06
N ARG A 276 -10.91 9.19 -28.76
CA ARG A 276 -10.16 10.14 -29.60
C ARG A 276 -9.67 9.53 -30.92
N GLY A 277 -9.41 8.21 -30.96
CA GLY A 277 -8.97 7.52 -32.17
C GLY A 277 -10.07 7.35 -33.22
N SER A 278 -11.33 7.19 -32.79
CA SER A 278 -12.47 7.00 -33.69
C SER A 278 -12.93 8.27 -34.41
N SER A 279 -12.65 9.47 -33.88
CA SER A 279 -13.08 10.73 -34.50
C SER A 279 -12.19 11.21 -35.65
N PHE A 280 -11.01 10.60 -35.88
CA PHE A 280 -10.11 11.01 -36.96
C PHE A 280 -10.21 10.14 -38.22
N ALA A 281 -10.90 8.99 -38.15
CA ALA A 281 -11.01 8.05 -39.26
C ALA A 281 -12.16 8.35 -40.26
N THR A 282 -12.95 9.41 -40.04
CA THR A 282 -14.15 9.69 -40.85
C THR A 282 -14.05 10.90 -41.78
N SER A 283 -12.85 11.44 -42.05
CA SER A 283 -12.69 12.66 -42.87
C SER A 283 -11.82 12.53 -44.12
N SER A 284 -11.56 11.33 -44.64
CA SER A 284 -10.80 11.18 -45.89
C SER A 284 -11.29 10.03 -46.77
N VAL A 285 -12.53 10.12 -47.24
CA VAL A 285 -12.92 9.49 -48.53
C VAL A 285 -13.83 10.48 -49.26
N VAL A 286 -13.22 11.48 -49.90
CA VAL A 286 -13.80 12.05 -51.11
C VAL A 286 -13.33 11.12 -52.24
N PRO A 287 -14.22 10.40 -52.94
CA PRO A 287 -13.83 9.64 -54.11
C PRO A 287 -13.47 10.64 -55.21
N SER A 288 -12.19 10.76 -55.50
CA SER A 288 -11.69 11.37 -56.73
C SER A 288 -12.02 10.42 -57.89
N SER A 289 -13.10 10.69 -58.61
CA SER A 289 -13.49 9.99 -59.82
C SER A 289 -12.64 10.45 -61.01
N SER A 290 -11.44 9.90 -61.15
CA SER A 290 -10.68 9.90 -62.41
C SER A 290 -9.49 8.96 -62.24
N ASP A 291 -9.63 7.71 -62.70
CA ASP A 291 -8.56 6.89 -63.29
C ASP A 291 -9.02 5.43 -63.39
N THR A 292 -9.90 5.20 -64.37
CA THR A 292 -10.18 3.86 -64.90
C THR A 292 -9.82 3.86 -66.37
N SER A 293 -8.54 3.68 -66.70
CA SER A 293 -8.16 3.33 -68.08
C SER A 293 -6.80 2.65 -68.29
N GLU A 294 -5.93 2.44 -67.30
CA GLU A 294 -4.54 2.04 -67.63
C GLU A 294 -3.90 0.90 -66.81
N GLN A 295 -4.68 -0.06 -66.29
CA GLN A 295 -4.11 -1.26 -65.63
C GLN A 295 -4.74 -2.59 -66.07
N ALA A 296 -5.11 -2.70 -67.34
CA ALA A 296 -5.58 -3.96 -67.95
C ALA A 296 -4.53 -4.68 -68.82
N ALA A 297 -3.24 -4.30 -68.79
CA ALA A 297 -2.29 -4.74 -69.82
C ALA A 297 -0.96 -5.39 -69.34
N SER A 298 -0.82 -5.84 -68.08
CA SER A 298 0.47 -6.41 -67.63
C SER A 298 0.43 -7.73 -66.84
N LEU A 299 -0.69 -8.44 -66.78
CA LEU A 299 -0.80 -9.69 -66.00
C LEU A 299 -1.00 -10.98 -66.83
N SER A 300 -0.59 -10.99 -68.11
CA SER A 300 -0.69 -12.18 -68.98
C SER A 300 0.62 -12.95 -69.24
N LEU A 301 1.70 -12.73 -68.47
CA LEU A 301 2.95 -13.48 -68.67
C LEU A 301 3.60 -13.92 -67.36
N ARG A 302 3.05 -14.96 -66.72
CA ARG A 302 3.82 -15.86 -65.84
C ARG A 302 3.10 -17.18 -65.58
N GLU A 303 2.96 -17.97 -66.65
CA GLU A 303 2.85 -19.42 -66.56
C GLU A 303 4.11 -20.07 -67.18
N ASN A 304 4.52 -21.19 -66.59
CA ASN A 304 5.46 -22.22 -67.05
C ASN A 304 6.89 -22.25 -66.47
N GLY A 305 7.19 -23.39 -65.83
CA GLY A 305 8.54 -23.92 -65.58
C GLY A 305 8.70 -24.59 -64.19
N SER A 306 8.33 -25.87 -64.04
CA SER A 306 9.25 -27.05 -63.97
C SER A 306 9.97 -27.23 -62.62
N VAL A 307 9.58 -28.20 -61.77
CA VAL A 307 10.05 -29.61 -61.70
C VAL A 307 11.57 -29.79 -61.46
N SER A 308 11.95 -30.28 -60.27
CA SER A 308 12.98 -31.30 -59.95
C SER A 308 12.93 -31.52 -58.42
N LEU A 309 12.71 -32.69 -57.80
CA LEU A 309 13.35 -34.02 -57.75
C LEU A 309 14.79 -34.08 -57.19
N SER A 310 14.93 -34.97 -56.18
CA SER A 310 16.14 -35.43 -55.44
C SER A 310 16.73 -34.43 -54.43
N GLY A 311 17.26 -34.81 -53.26
CA GLY A 311 17.53 -36.10 -52.62
C GLY A 311 18.40 -35.83 -51.37
N GLY A 312 18.39 -36.73 -50.39
CA GLY A 312 19.22 -36.65 -49.18
C GLY A 312 18.49 -37.04 -47.91
#